data_AF-A0A936M3H3-F1
#
_entry.id   AF-A0A936M3H3-F1
#
_cell.length_a   1.000
_cell.length_b   1.000
_cell.length_c   1.000
_cell.angle_alpha   90.00
_cell.angle_beta   90.00
_cell.angle_gamma   90.00
#
_symmetry.space_group_name_H-M   'P 1'
#
loop_
_entity.id
_entity.type
_entity.pdbx_description
1 polymer ?
#
loop_
_entity_poly.entity_id
_entity_poly.type
_entity_poly.pdbx_seq_one_letter_code
_entity_poly.pdbx_strand_id
1 'polypeptide(L)'
;MTPYAPPSSGRAGKLRLDFNENTVGCSPRVVEYLRRQISPERLAVYPEYEEIKPQLAEFFRVRPDQFVLTNGTDEAIQLLLHTYVGEGDEVVVLKPSYAMYKFYSQVAGAVVREVEYPADLTFPLDRVIEAVTPATRAVLLANPNNPTGTGISMAAIERVLKRSRRAAVLFDEAYFEFCGVTALGMLDDNPNLFVSRTFSKIYGLAALRIGCLFSQHPNTFLLHKAQSPYSVNMLAALAACEAVKDRGYIASYVTEVLAARELMCVGLEKMGIPYFPSQGNFVLFRVGKRAIEIRDKLRAAGILVRDRSYEIAGCVRATVGTREQTRRFLSTLGEIW
;
A
#
# COMPACT_ATOMS: atom_id res chain seq x y z
N MET A 1 18.44 -2.16 -15.44
CA MET A 1 17.11 -2.14 -14.79
C MET A 1 16.06 -2.38 -15.87
N THR A 2 15.10 -3.29 -15.67
CA THR A 2 14.00 -3.53 -16.62
C THR A 2 12.81 -2.63 -16.25
N PRO A 3 12.06 -2.06 -17.21
CA PRO A 3 10.88 -1.27 -16.90
C PRO A 3 9.84 -2.07 -16.10
N TYR A 4 9.24 -1.44 -15.09
CA TYR A 4 8.07 -2.00 -14.42
C TYR A 4 6.84 -1.87 -15.34
N ALA A 5 6.24 -3.00 -15.71
CA ALA A 5 5.13 -3.06 -16.66
C ALA A 5 3.84 -3.62 -16.01
N PRO A 6 2.97 -2.77 -15.43
CA PRO A 6 1.63 -3.19 -15.05
C PRO A 6 0.74 -3.33 -16.30
N PRO A 7 -0.20 -4.30 -16.37
CA PRO A 7 -1.18 -4.34 -17.44
C PRO A 7 -1.96 -3.02 -17.57
N SER A 8 -1.90 -2.42 -18.76
CA SER A 8 -2.47 -1.10 -19.09
C SER A 8 -3.86 -1.16 -19.72
N SER A 9 -4.36 -2.34 -20.11
CA SER A 9 -5.66 -2.50 -20.77
C SER A 9 -6.28 -3.89 -20.52
N GLY A 10 -7.49 -4.14 -21.05
CA GLY A 10 -8.14 -5.46 -21.03
C GLY A 10 -8.75 -5.88 -19.67
N ARG A 11 -8.89 -4.92 -18.75
CA ARG A 11 -9.44 -5.12 -17.40
C ARG A 11 -10.91 -4.68 -17.24
N ALA A 12 -11.43 -3.86 -18.16
CA ALA A 12 -12.80 -3.36 -18.12
C ALA A 12 -13.82 -4.51 -18.21
N GLY A 13 -14.96 -4.37 -17.52
CA GLY A 13 -16.05 -5.36 -17.50
C GLY A 13 -15.75 -6.65 -16.72
N LYS A 14 -14.57 -6.78 -16.10
CA LYS A 14 -14.15 -7.95 -15.33
C LYS A 14 -14.17 -7.67 -13.83
N LEU A 15 -14.24 -8.74 -13.04
CA LEU A 15 -14.03 -8.68 -11.60
C LEU A 15 -12.53 -8.51 -11.33
N ARG A 16 -12.12 -7.30 -10.94
CA ARG A 16 -10.72 -6.89 -10.77
C ARG A 16 -10.20 -7.26 -9.38
N LEU A 17 -9.64 -8.46 -9.24
CA LEU A 17 -9.01 -8.92 -8.01
C LEU A 17 -7.47 -8.97 -8.10
N ASP A 18 -6.87 -8.24 -9.04
CA ASP A 18 -5.45 -8.34 -9.41
C ASP A 18 -4.55 -7.23 -8.83
N PHE A 19 -5.08 -6.09 -8.39
CA PHE A 19 -4.27 -4.94 -7.91
C PHE A 19 -4.60 -4.41 -6.52
N ASN A 20 -5.37 -5.17 -5.74
CA ASN A 20 -5.79 -4.79 -4.39
C ASN A 20 -6.60 -3.48 -4.40
N GLU A 21 -7.29 -3.19 -5.51
CA GLU A 21 -8.19 -2.03 -5.63
C GLU A 21 -9.41 -2.23 -4.72
N ASN A 22 -10.02 -1.13 -4.26
CA ASN A 22 -11.38 -1.19 -3.75
C ASN A 22 -12.30 -1.66 -4.89
N THR A 23 -13.12 -2.67 -4.60
CA THR A 23 -13.96 -3.35 -5.60
C THR A 23 -15.36 -2.75 -5.75
N VAL A 24 -15.75 -1.79 -4.91
CA VAL A 24 -17.06 -1.11 -4.96
C VAL A 24 -16.95 0.39 -5.28
N GLY A 25 -15.75 0.97 -5.10
CA GLY A 25 -15.46 2.38 -5.40
C GLY A 25 -15.41 3.26 -4.14
N CYS A 26 -15.25 4.56 -4.35
CA CYS A 26 -15.28 5.55 -3.27
C CYS A 26 -16.72 5.83 -2.81
N SER A 27 -16.84 6.51 -1.66
CA SER A 27 -18.15 7.00 -1.20
C SER A 27 -18.83 7.84 -2.29
N PRO A 28 -20.14 7.65 -2.54
CA PRO A 28 -20.91 8.48 -3.47
C PRO A 28 -20.82 9.98 -3.17
N ARG A 29 -20.62 10.35 -1.90
CA ARG A 29 -20.43 11.74 -1.46
C ARG A 29 -19.23 12.39 -2.14
N VAL A 30 -18.15 11.63 -2.34
CA VAL A 30 -16.95 12.13 -3.03
C VAL A 30 -17.28 12.51 -4.47
N VAL A 31 -18.02 11.65 -5.19
CA VAL A 31 -18.42 11.91 -6.59
C VAL A 31 -19.32 13.14 -6.67
N GLU A 32 -20.33 13.23 -5.80
CA GLU A 32 -21.23 14.38 -5.76
C GLU A 32 -20.48 15.67 -5.42
N TYR A 33 -19.58 15.63 -4.44
CA TYR A 33 -18.75 16.76 -4.06
C TYR A 33 -17.89 17.24 -5.22
N LEU A 34 -17.14 16.33 -5.86
CA LEU A 34 -16.28 16.68 -7.00
C LEU A 34 -17.07 17.28 -8.17
N ARG A 35 -18.26 16.76 -8.48
CA ARG A 35 -19.14 17.35 -9.52
C ARG A 35 -19.45 18.81 -9.24
N ARG A 36 -19.64 19.19 -7.97
CA ARG A 36 -19.88 20.58 -7.56
C ARG A 36 -18.60 21.43 -7.54
N GLN A 37 -17.44 20.81 -7.39
CA GLN A 37 -16.16 21.53 -7.34
C GLN A 37 -15.56 21.77 -8.74
N ILE A 38 -16.01 21.08 -9.77
CA ILE A 38 -15.48 21.21 -11.14
C ILE A 38 -16.15 22.38 -11.86
N SER A 39 -15.34 23.38 -12.24
CA SER A 39 -15.70 24.46 -13.16
C SER A 39 -14.49 24.85 -14.01
N PRO A 40 -14.67 25.49 -15.19
CA PRO A 40 -13.54 25.95 -16.01
C PRO A 40 -12.54 26.82 -15.24
N GLU A 41 -13.03 27.70 -14.38
CA GLU A 41 -12.22 28.64 -13.59
C GLU A 41 -11.37 27.90 -12.56
N ARG A 42 -11.95 26.89 -11.90
CA ARG A 42 -11.26 26.08 -10.89
C ARG A 42 -10.26 25.09 -11.49
N LEU A 43 -10.49 24.64 -12.73
CA LEU A 43 -9.53 23.81 -13.45
C LEU A 43 -8.35 24.61 -14.02
N ALA A 44 -8.50 25.94 -14.17
CA ALA A 44 -7.47 26.82 -14.71
C ALA A 44 -6.42 27.27 -13.67
N VAL A 45 -6.64 27.02 -12.38
CA VAL A 45 -5.75 27.44 -11.29
C VAL A 45 -4.93 26.29 -10.72
N TYR A 46 -3.73 26.60 -10.22
CA TYR A 46 -2.87 25.63 -9.54
C TYR A 46 -3.48 25.18 -8.20
N PRO A 47 -3.12 23.99 -7.70
CA PRO A 47 -3.58 23.51 -6.40
C PRO A 47 -3.18 24.44 -5.23
N GLU A 48 -4.12 24.66 -4.31
CA GLU A 48 -3.97 25.43 -3.07
C GLU A 48 -4.16 24.49 -1.86
N TYR A 49 -3.06 23.98 -1.31
CA TYR A 49 -3.15 22.94 -0.26
C TYR A 49 -3.38 23.49 1.14
N GLU A 50 -3.13 24.77 1.39
CA GLU A 50 -3.12 25.34 2.75
C GLU A 50 -4.47 25.22 3.45
N GLU A 51 -5.57 25.31 2.70
CA GLU A 51 -6.93 25.14 3.24
C GLU A 51 -7.32 23.67 3.48
N ILE A 52 -6.64 22.75 2.80
CA ILE A 52 -6.92 21.31 2.79
C ILE A 52 -6.13 20.60 3.89
N LYS A 53 -4.86 20.97 4.10
CA LYS A 53 -3.97 20.31 5.06
C LYS A 53 -4.55 20.25 6.48
N PRO A 54 -5.15 21.32 7.05
CA PRO A 54 -5.69 21.26 8.42
C PRO A 54 -6.78 20.20 8.60
N GLN A 55 -7.68 20.04 7.63
CA GLN A 55 -8.77 19.04 7.69
C GLN A 55 -8.20 17.61 7.72
N LEU A 56 -7.19 17.33 6.90
CA LEU A 56 -6.52 16.03 6.90
C LEU A 56 -5.68 15.82 8.17
N ALA A 57 -5.01 16.87 8.67
CA ALA A 57 -4.24 16.79 9.91
C ALA A 57 -5.14 16.41 11.10
N GLU A 58 -6.32 17.02 11.20
CA GLU A 58 -7.33 16.69 12.21
C GLU A 58 -7.77 15.23 12.10
N PHE A 59 -8.07 14.76 10.89
CA PHE A 59 -8.46 13.36 10.66
C PHE A 59 -7.36 12.39 11.08
N PHE A 60 -6.11 12.65 10.69
CA PHE A 60 -4.96 11.81 11.01
C PHE A 60 -4.46 11.97 12.46
N ARG A 61 -4.94 12.98 13.19
CA ARG A 61 -4.47 13.36 14.53
C ARG A 61 -2.98 13.66 14.58
N VAL A 62 -2.50 14.41 13.58
CA VAL A 62 -1.12 14.91 13.48
C VAL A 62 -1.14 16.42 13.31
N ARG A 63 0.00 17.08 13.52
CA ARG A 63 0.14 18.50 13.21
C ARG A 63 0.20 18.72 11.68
N PRO A 64 -0.31 19.85 11.15
CA PRO A 64 -0.26 20.13 9.70
C PRO A 64 1.14 20.17 9.09
N ASP A 65 2.16 20.36 9.92
CA ASP A 65 3.58 20.37 9.56
C ASP A 65 4.23 18.99 9.63
N GLN A 66 3.53 17.95 10.11
CA GLN A 66 4.03 16.57 10.22
C GLN A 66 3.73 15.70 9.00
N PHE A 67 3.24 16.27 7.90
CA PHE A 67 3.10 15.52 6.66
C PHE A 67 3.16 16.38 5.40
N VAL A 68 3.43 15.69 4.29
CA VAL A 68 3.29 16.21 2.93
C VAL A 68 2.27 15.36 2.18
N LEU A 69 1.51 15.98 1.27
CA LEU A 69 0.64 15.27 0.34
C LEU A 69 1.49 14.70 -0.78
N THR A 70 1.19 13.50 -1.27
CA THR A 70 1.95 12.87 -2.35
C THR A 70 1.04 12.29 -3.42
N ASN A 71 1.55 12.17 -4.65
CA ASN A 71 0.87 11.57 -5.81
C ASN A 71 0.78 10.04 -5.67
N GLY A 72 0.08 9.58 -4.63
CA GLY A 72 0.09 8.21 -4.13
C GLY A 72 1.36 7.88 -3.33
N THR A 73 1.46 6.64 -2.87
CA THR A 73 2.62 6.17 -2.11
C THR A 73 3.90 6.04 -2.95
N ASP A 74 3.77 5.87 -4.27
CA ASP A 74 4.93 5.80 -5.15
C ASP A 74 5.79 7.07 -5.07
N GLU A 75 5.15 8.25 -5.11
CA GLU A 75 5.85 9.51 -4.90
C GLU A 75 6.36 9.64 -3.45
N ALA A 76 5.64 9.14 -2.44
CA ALA A 76 6.15 9.16 -1.06
C ALA A 76 7.47 8.38 -0.91
N ILE A 77 7.55 7.19 -1.50
CA ILE A 77 8.77 6.36 -1.50
C ILE A 77 9.88 7.10 -2.24
N GLN A 78 9.59 7.63 -3.44
CA GLN A 78 10.57 8.35 -4.25
C GLN A 78 11.08 9.59 -3.53
N LEU A 79 10.20 10.39 -2.93
CA LEU A 79 10.53 11.62 -2.22
C LEU A 79 11.42 11.35 -1.00
N LEU A 80 11.10 10.31 -0.22
CA LEU A 80 11.94 9.88 0.90
C LEU A 80 13.34 9.49 0.40
N LEU A 81 13.43 8.65 -0.62
CA LEU A 81 14.72 8.20 -1.15
C LEU A 81 15.53 9.37 -1.71
N HIS A 82 14.94 10.25 -2.51
CA HIS A 82 15.60 11.45 -3.04
C HIS A 82 16.08 12.42 -1.95
N THR A 83 15.43 12.43 -0.79
CA THR A 83 15.79 13.33 0.31
C THR A 83 16.92 12.77 1.18
N TYR A 84 16.97 11.45 1.39
CA TYR A 84 17.83 10.84 2.42
C TYR A 84 18.85 9.82 1.89
N VAL A 85 18.80 9.45 0.62
CA VAL A 85 19.64 8.39 0.04
C VAL A 85 20.40 8.94 -1.16
N GLY A 86 21.73 8.85 -1.10
CA GLY A 86 22.62 9.16 -2.21
C GLY A 86 23.13 7.91 -2.94
N GLU A 87 23.93 8.15 -3.98
CA GLU A 87 24.60 7.09 -4.71
C GLU A 87 25.54 6.29 -3.78
N GLY A 88 25.46 4.96 -3.85
CA GLY A 88 26.26 4.05 -3.03
C GLY A 88 25.76 3.84 -1.60
N ASP A 89 24.79 4.63 -1.11
CA ASP A 89 24.19 4.41 0.21
C ASP A 89 23.42 3.08 0.27
N GLU A 90 23.36 2.46 1.44
CA GLU A 90 22.67 1.17 1.64
C GLU A 90 21.20 1.38 1.99
N VAL A 91 20.29 0.67 1.30
CA VAL A 91 18.86 0.63 1.61
C VAL A 91 18.42 -0.80 1.89
N VAL A 92 17.83 -1.02 3.06
CA VAL A 92 17.29 -2.33 3.46
C VAL A 92 15.83 -2.44 3.05
N VAL A 93 15.51 -3.52 2.33
CA VAL A 93 14.13 -3.86 1.92
C VAL A 93 13.87 -5.34 2.17
N LEU A 94 12.60 -5.74 2.21
CA LEU A 94 12.22 -7.16 2.29
C LEU A 94 12.02 -7.78 0.90
N LYS A 95 12.25 -9.09 0.80
CA LYS A 95 11.98 -9.90 -0.38
C LYS A 95 11.21 -11.17 0.01
N PRO A 96 10.00 -11.40 -0.54
CA PRO A 96 9.24 -10.54 -1.44
C PRO A 96 8.58 -9.34 -0.72
N SER A 97 8.45 -8.22 -1.42
CA SER A 97 7.72 -7.04 -0.95
C SER A 97 7.23 -6.20 -2.14
N TYR A 98 6.81 -4.96 -1.89
CA TYR A 98 6.40 -4.04 -2.94
C TYR A 98 7.60 -3.65 -3.80
N ALA A 99 7.54 -4.00 -5.09
CA ALA A 99 8.67 -3.89 -6.02
C ALA A 99 9.22 -2.47 -6.15
N MET A 100 8.40 -1.45 -5.88
CA MET A 100 8.80 -0.05 -6.02
C MET A 100 9.86 0.38 -5.02
N TYR A 101 9.96 -0.26 -3.84
CA TYR A 101 11.04 0.05 -2.88
C TYR A 101 12.41 -0.21 -3.51
N LYS A 102 12.61 -1.40 -4.07
CA LYS A 102 13.85 -1.77 -4.78
C LYS A 102 14.05 -0.91 -6.02
N PHE A 103 13.01 -0.73 -6.83
CA PHE A 103 13.09 0.06 -8.05
C PHE A 103 13.57 1.49 -7.79
N TYR A 104 12.89 2.23 -6.89
CA TYR A 104 13.27 3.61 -6.61
C TYR A 104 14.62 3.71 -5.89
N SER A 105 14.99 2.73 -5.06
CA SER A 105 16.32 2.72 -4.43
C SER A 105 17.42 2.57 -5.49
N GLN A 106 17.23 1.69 -6.46
CA GLN A 106 18.17 1.54 -7.58
C GLN A 106 18.21 2.76 -8.49
N VAL A 107 17.07 3.44 -8.70
CA VAL A 107 17.03 4.71 -9.45
C VAL A 107 17.85 5.79 -8.74
N ALA A 108 17.83 5.81 -7.41
CA ALA A 108 18.67 6.71 -6.60
C ALA A 108 20.16 6.32 -6.56
N GLY A 109 20.58 5.22 -7.21
CA GLY A 109 21.95 4.73 -7.19
C GLY A 109 22.33 3.99 -5.90
N ALA A 110 21.36 3.61 -5.07
CA ALA A 110 21.60 2.95 -3.80
C ALA A 110 21.98 1.46 -3.95
N VAL A 111 22.75 0.95 -2.99
CA VAL A 111 23.00 -0.48 -2.81
C VAL A 111 21.82 -1.08 -2.04
N VAL A 112 21.01 -1.90 -2.73
CA VAL A 112 19.83 -2.53 -2.13
C VAL A 112 20.20 -3.82 -1.41
N ARG A 113 20.01 -3.85 -0.10
CA ARG A 113 20.14 -5.04 0.74
C ARG A 113 18.77 -5.69 0.95
N GLU A 114 18.54 -6.78 0.23
CA GLU A 114 17.29 -7.55 0.33
C GLU A 114 17.35 -8.56 1.49
N VAL A 115 16.39 -8.48 2.41
CA VAL A 115 16.20 -9.44 3.50
C VAL A 115 15.09 -10.41 3.13
N GLU A 116 15.42 -11.70 3.04
CA GLU A 116 14.47 -12.72 2.62
C GLU A 116 13.53 -13.12 3.76
N TYR A 117 12.22 -13.15 3.44
CA TYR A 117 11.22 -13.80 4.28
C TYR A 117 11.53 -15.31 4.44
N PRO A 118 11.23 -15.90 5.60
CA PRO A 118 11.19 -17.35 5.75
C PRO A 118 10.12 -17.99 4.85
N ALA A 119 10.16 -19.32 4.70
CA ALA A 119 9.26 -20.06 3.83
C ALA A 119 7.77 -19.92 4.20
N ASP A 120 7.48 -19.67 5.49
CA ASP A 120 6.13 -19.43 6.02
C ASP A 120 5.67 -17.97 5.88
N LEU A 121 6.52 -17.10 5.34
CA LEU A 121 6.28 -15.67 5.12
C LEU A 121 5.96 -14.88 6.41
N THR A 122 6.39 -15.38 7.58
CA THR A 122 6.36 -14.61 8.83
C THR A 122 7.34 -13.43 8.78
N PHE A 123 7.00 -12.31 9.45
CA PHE A 123 7.85 -11.11 9.41
C PHE A 123 9.24 -11.38 10.03
N PRO A 124 10.35 -11.26 9.28
CA PRO A 124 11.68 -11.70 9.72
C PRO A 124 12.40 -10.63 10.55
N LEU A 125 11.84 -10.26 11.70
CA LEU A 125 12.33 -9.15 12.53
C LEU A 125 13.83 -9.21 12.82
N ASP A 126 14.35 -10.36 13.28
CA ASP A 126 15.76 -10.47 13.66
C ASP A 126 16.68 -10.30 12.44
N ARG A 127 16.31 -10.87 11.29
CA ARG A 127 17.05 -10.67 10.03
C ARG A 127 17.04 -9.22 9.57
N VAL A 128 15.94 -8.49 9.76
CA VAL A 128 15.88 -7.04 9.48
C VAL A 128 16.84 -6.28 10.39
N ILE A 129 16.85 -6.58 11.68
CA ILE A 129 17.74 -5.93 12.67
C ILE A 129 19.22 -6.20 12.36
N GLU A 130 19.55 -7.42 11.96
CA GLU A 130 20.91 -7.82 11.55
C GLU A 130 21.34 -7.18 10.24
N ALA A 131 20.40 -6.91 9.34
CA ALA A 131 20.68 -6.28 8.05
C ALA A 131 21.04 -4.79 8.17
N VAL A 132 20.63 -4.12 9.24
CA VAL A 132 20.92 -2.71 9.45
C VAL A 132 22.39 -2.55 9.89
N THR A 133 23.16 -1.78 9.13
CA THR A 133 24.57 -1.48 9.39
C THR A 133 24.78 0.02 9.63
N PRO A 134 25.99 0.46 10.02
CA PRO A 134 26.32 1.89 10.05
C PRO A 134 26.20 2.59 8.67
N ALA A 135 26.21 1.83 7.56
CA ALA A 135 26.05 2.35 6.20
C ALA A 135 24.59 2.46 5.75
N THR A 136 23.65 1.82 6.47
CA THR A 136 22.22 1.89 6.13
C THR A 136 21.70 3.31 6.23
N ARG A 137 21.09 3.82 5.16
CA ARG A 137 20.42 5.14 5.11
C ARG A 137 18.92 5.07 5.09
N ALA A 138 18.35 3.99 4.56
CA ALA A 138 16.91 3.79 4.65
C ALA A 138 16.54 2.33 4.90
N VAL A 139 15.41 2.13 5.57
CA VAL A 139 14.75 0.84 5.76
C VAL A 139 13.31 0.99 5.32
N LEU A 140 12.89 0.25 4.29
CA LEU A 140 11.55 0.38 3.70
C LEU A 140 10.72 -0.89 3.94
N LEU A 141 9.66 -0.79 4.74
CA LEU A 141 8.85 -1.92 5.18
C LEU A 141 7.36 -1.65 4.94
N ALA A 142 6.69 -2.53 4.21
CA ALA A 142 5.23 -2.50 4.10
C ALA A 142 4.57 -3.12 5.33
N ASN A 143 3.53 -2.47 5.86
CA ASN A 143 2.76 -2.97 7.00
C ASN A 143 1.26 -2.71 6.82
N PRO A 144 0.44 -3.72 6.48
CA PRO A 144 0.79 -5.08 6.05
C PRO A 144 1.59 -5.18 4.75
N ASN A 145 2.40 -6.24 4.62
CA ASN A 145 3.24 -6.48 3.44
C ASN A 145 2.44 -6.99 2.23
N ASN A 146 2.77 -6.48 1.05
CA ASN A 146 2.30 -6.99 -0.24
C ASN A 146 3.46 -7.67 -0.97
N PRO A 147 3.39 -8.98 -1.26
CA PRO A 147 2.17 -9.77 -1.46
C PRO A 147 1.81 -10.73 -0.34
N THR A 148 2.59 -10.80 0.73
CA THR A 148 2.48 -11.87 1.73
C THR A 148 1.26 -11.74 2.62
N GLY A 149 0.77 -10.51 2.82
CA GLY A 149 -0.34 -10.19 3.72
C GLY A 149 0.09 -10.05 5.19
N THR A 150 1.33 -10.39 5.52
CA THR A 150 1.86 -10.37 6.89
C THR A 150 1.98 -8.95 7.42
N GLY A 151 1.49 -8.70 8.65
CA GLY A 151 1.69 -7.45 9.36
C GLY A 151 2.93 -7.46 10.25
N ILE A 152 3.27 -6.28 10.78
CA ILE A 152 4.35 -6.02 11.72
C ILE A 152 3.72 -5.59 13.05
N SER A 153 4.06 -6.26 14.15
CA SER A 153 3.57 -5.87 15.48
C SER A 153 4.18 -4.55 15.95
N MET A 154 3.51 -3.83 16.85
CA MET A 154 4.05 -2.59 17.45
C MET A 154 5.41 -2.80 18.12
N ALA A 155 5.59 -3.89 18.87
CA ALA A 155 6.87 -4.23 19.48
C ALA A 155 7.99 -4.45 18.44
N ALA A 156 7.65 -5.02 17.28
CA ALA A 156 8.60 -5.19 16.18
C ALA A 156 8.94 -3.84 15.51
N ILE A 157 7.96 -2.96 15.32
CA ILE A 157 8.15 -1.58 14.82
C ILE A 157 9.14 -0.82 15.71
N GLU A 158 8.91 -0.85 17.03
CA GLU A 158 9.80 -0.21 18.01
C GLU A 158 11.24 -0.74 17.95
N ARG A 159 11.41 -2.07 17.82
CA ARG A 159 12.73 -2.70 17.71
C ARG A 159 13.46 -2.28 16.43
N VAL A 160 12.76 -2.18 15.30
CA VAL A 160 13.34 -1.69 14.04
C VAL A 160 13.75 -0.22 14.18
N LEU A 161 12.87 0.65 14.69
CA LEU A 161 13.17 2.07 14.90
C LEU A 161 14.40 2.27 15.81
N LYS A 162 14.47 1.51 16.91
CA LYS A 162 15.59 1.55 17.85
C LYS A 162 16.90 1.04 17.22
N ARG A 163 16.85 0.07 16.32
CA ARG A 163 18.04 -0.44 15.62
C ARG A 163 18.55 0.54 14.55
N SER A 164 17.63 1.25 13.90
CA SER A 164 17.86 2.06 12.70
C SER A 164 17.93 3.56 12.98
N ARG A 165 18.42 3.99 14.15
CA ARG A 165 18.40 5.42 14.57
C ARG A 165 19.13 6.39 13.64
N ARG A 166 19.99 5.88 12.75
CA ARG A 166 20.77 6.65 11.77
C ARG A 166 20.24 6.57 10.34
N ALA A 167 19.12 5.87 10.13
CA ALA A 167 18.50 5.62 8.84
C ALA A 167 17.04 6.07 8.85
N ALA A 168 16.53 6.59 7.74
CA ALA A 168 15.10 6.83 7.56
C ALA A 168 14.34 5.49 7.51
N VAL A 169 13.38 5.29 8.42
CA VAL A 169 12.58 4.06 8.47
C VAL A 169 11.18 4.35 8.00
N LEU A 170 10.82 3.83 6.82
CA LEU A 170 9.48 3.92 6.27
C LEU A 170 8.66 2.68 6.67
N PHE A 171 7.55 2.92 7.36
CA PHE A 171 6.45 1.97 7.42
C PHE A 171 5.36 2.39 6.44
N ASP A 172 5.22 1.64 5.35
CA ASP A 172 4.17 1.85 4.35
C ASP A 172 2.88 1.18 4.78
N GLU A 173 1.95 2.00 5.24
CA GLU A 173 0.68 1.64 5.85
C GLU A 173 -0.47 1.61 4.83
N ALA A 174 -0.21 1.26 3.57
CA ALA A 174 -1.22 1.23 2.51
C ALA A 174 -2.48 0.36 2.79
N TYR A 175 -2.39 -0.58 3.76
CA TYR A 175 -3.49 -1.48 4.14
C TYR A 175 -3.84 -1.40 5.63
N PHE A 176 -3.44 -0.33 6.34
CA PHE A 176 -3.57 -0.28 7.81
C PHE A 176 -5.02 -0.38 8.30
N GLU A 177 -6.00 0.05 7.51
CA GLU A 177 -7.42 0.01 7.88
C GLU A 177 -7.94 -1.43 8.05
N PHE A 178 -7.25 -2.42 7.49
CA PHE A 178 -7.60 -3.84 7.59
C PHE A 178 -6.91 -4.58 8.75
N CYS A 179 -5.92 -3.96 9.40
CA CYS A 179 -5.15 -4.57 10.51
C CYS A 179 -5.17 -3.75 11.81
N GLY A 180 -5.37 -2.43 11.73
CA GLY A 180 -5.43 -1.54 12.88
C GLY A 180 -4.08 -1.20 13.53
N VAL A 181 -2.96 -1.71 13.01
CA VAL A 181 -1.63 -1.44 13.55
C VAL A 181 -1.01 -0.24 12.84
N THR A 182 -0.62 0.78 13.59
CA THR A 182 -0.01 1.99 13.03
C THR A 182 1.09 2.58 13.90
N ALA A 183 2.17 3.05 13.25
CA ALA A 183 3.25 3.79 13.88
C ALA A 183 2.98 5.31 13.95
N LEU A 184 1.88 5.81 13.39
CA LEU A 184 1.62 7.26 13.27
C LEU A 184 1.59 7.99 14.62
N GLY A 185 1.16 7.32 15.69
CA GLY A 185 1.18 7.87 17.05
C GLY A 185 2.59 8.01 17.67
N MET A 186 3.62 7.47 17.03
CA MET A 186 5.00 7.45 17.53
C MET A 186 5.89 8.54 16.90
N LEU A 187 5.33 9.41 16.04
CA LEU A 187 6.08 10.40 15.28
C LEU A 187 6.93 11.31 16.18
N ASP A 188 6.38 11.81 17.27
CA ASP A 188 7.07 12.80 18.12
C ASP A 188 8.27 12.21 18.90
N ASP A 189 8.26 10.89 19.15
CA ASP A 189 9.34 10.22 19.89
C ASP A 189 10.41 9.60 18.99
N ASN A 190 10.17 9.52 17.68
CA ASN A 190 11.03 8.79 16.74
C ASN A 190 11.43 9.67 15.54
N PRO A 191 12.56 10.40 15.62
CA PRO A 191 13.01 11.29 14.55
C PRO A 191 13.33 10.60 13.23
N ASN A 192 13.55 9.28 13.25
CA ASN A 192 13.84 8.48 12.08
C ASN A 192 12.60 7.78 11.49
N LEU A 193 11.41 7.98 12.07
CA LEU A 193 10.17 7.36 11.62
C LEU A 193 9.53 8.14 10.48
N PHE A 194 9.21 7.41 9.42
CA PHE A 194 8.35 7.84 8.33
C PHE A 194 7.18 6.86 8.21
N VAL A 195 5.99 7.38 7.97
CA VAL A 195 4.80 6.57 7.68
C VAL A 195 4.23 7.03 6.34
N SER A 196 3.88 6.13 5.44
CA SER A 196 3.12 6.49 4.24
C SER A 196 1.71 5.91 4.29
N ARG A 197 0.72 6.68 3.82
CA ARG A 197 -0.65 6.20 3.63
C ARG A 197 -1.18 6.58 2.26
N THR A 198 -2.16 5.82 1.77
CA THR A 198 -2.81 6.07 0.49
C THR A 198 -4.32 6.01 0.58
N PHE A 199 -4.98 6.82 -0.25
CA PHE A 199 -6.42 6.73 -0.47
C PHE A 199 -6.78 5.73 -1.58
N SER A 200 -5.80 5.05 -2.16
CA SER A 200 -6.00 4.12 -3.28
C SER A 200 -6.73 2.84 -2.88
N LYS A 201 -6.50 2.39 -1.64
CA LYS A 201 -7.00 1.11 -1.13
C LYS A 201 -8.36 1.33 -0.50
N ILE A 202 -8.46 1.53 0.82
CA ILE A 202 -9.77 1.54 1.48
C ILE A 202 -10.73 2.60 0.93
N TYR A 203 -10.24 3.80 0.60
CA TYR A 203 -11.08 4.93 0.16
C TYR A 203 -11.54 4.83 -1.30
N GLY A 204 -11.03 3.86 -2.07
CA GLY A 204 -11.43 3.66 -3.46
C GLY A 204 -11.02 4.77 -4.42
N LEU A 205 -9.98 5.55 -4.08
CA LEU A 205 -9.47 6.67 -4.89
C LEU A 205 -8.20 6.31 -5.67
N ALA A 206 -8.05 5.04 -6.09
CA ALA A 206 -6.83 4.56 -6.77
C ALA A 206 -6.48 5.37 -8.02
N ALA A 207 -7.50 5.84 -8.76
CA ALA A 207 -7.35 6.63 -9.98
C ALA A 207 -6.93 8.08 -9.71
N LEU A 208 -7.19 8.63 -8.51
CA LEU A 208 -6.86 10.03 -8.19
C LEU A 208 -5.43 10.21 -7.70
N ARG A 209 -4.72 9.10 -7.43
CA ARG A 209 -3.30 9.11 -7.04
C ARG A 209 -3.03 10.04 -5.86
N ILE A 210 -3.67 9.81 -4.71
CA ILE A 210 -3.41 10.58 -3.49
C ILE A 210 -2.92 9.71 -2.34
N GLY A 211 -1.91 10.23 -1.66
CA GLY A 211 -1.33 9.69 -0.45
C GLY A 211 -0.71 10.79 0.40
N CYS A 212 -0.10 10.37 1.50
CA CYS A 212 0.62 11.23 2.42
C CYS A 212 1.90 10.54 2.86
N LEU A 213 2.94 11.34 3.13
CA LEU A 213 4.14 10.92 3.84
C LEU A 213 4.24 11.73 5.14
N PHE A 214 4.22 11.02 6.26
CA PHE A 214 4.24 11.57 7.61
C PHE A 214 5.63 11.42 8.23
N SER A 215 6.05 12.45 8.95
CA SER A 215 7.29 12.45 9.75
C SER A 215 7.28 13.67 10.70
N GLN A 216 8.26 13.79 11.59
CA GLN A 216 8.48 15.04 12.33
C GLN A 216 8.73 16.24 11.40
N HIS A 217 8.42 17.45 11.89
CA HIS A 217 8.57 18.70 11.15
C HIS A 217 9.96 18.90 10.51
N PRO A 218 11.10 18.62 11.18
CA PRO A 218 12.42 18.76 10.54
C PRO A 218 12.55 17.91 9.27
N ASN A 219 11.96 16.71 9.25
CA ASN A 219 12.02 15.82 8.10
C ASN A 219 11.06 16.26 7.01
N THR A 220 9.84 16.67 7.35
CA THR A 220 8.86 17.16 6.35
C THR A 220 9.30 18.47 5.72
N PHE A 221 10.01 19.31 6.45
CA PHE A 221 10.65 20.50 5.92
C PHE A 221 11.70 20.15 4.84
N LEU A 222 12.50 19.09 5.05
CA LEU A 222 13.43 18.59 4.02
C LEU A 222 12.68 17.96 2.84
N LEU A 223 11.63 17.18 3.10
CA LEU A 223 10.79 16.60 2.05
C LEU A 223 10.17 17.69 1.17
N HIS A 224 9.66 18.78 1.75
CA HIS A 224 9.12 19.93 1.01
C HIS A 224 10.14 20.58 0.08
N LYS A 225 11.43 20.62 0.44
CA LYS A 225 12.49 21.14 -0.44
C LYS A 225 12.75 20.25 -1.65
N ALA A 226 12.57 18.94 -1.50
CA ALA A 226 12.80 17.96 -2.56
C ALA A 226 11.54 17.71 -3.42
N GLN A 227 10.36 18.10 -2.94
CA GLN A 227 9.09 17.83 -3.61
C GLN A 227 8.81 18.83 -4.73
N SER A 228 8.18 18.34 -5.81
CA SER A 228 7.57 19.24 -6.80
C SER A 228 6.47 20.09 -6.16
N PRO A 229 6.42 21.41 -6.40
CA PRO A 229 5.42 22.31 -5.79
C PRO A 229 3.96 21.87 -6.00
N TYR A 230 3.67 21.22 -7.13
CA TYR A 230 2.31 20.82 -7.53
C TYR A 230 2.22 19.33 -7.88
N SER A 231 2.78 18.48 -7.02
CA SER A 231 2.75 17.01 -7.20
C SER A 231 1.34 16.40 -7.19
N VAL A 232 0.42 16.96 -6.41
CA VAL A 232 -0.93 16.44 -6.21
C VAL A 232 -1.96 17.32 -6.90
N ASN A 233 -2.78 16.73 -7.77
CA ASN A 233 -3.85 17.47 -8.42
C ASN A 233 -4.93 17.91 -7.40
N MET A 234 -5.54 19.07 -7.64
CA MET A 234 -6.52 19.66 -6.72
C MET A 234 -7.73 18.75 -6.47
N LEU A 235 -8.23 18.08 -7.51
CA LEU A 235 -9.38 17.17 -7.38
C LEU A 235 -9.09 16.01 -6.43
N ALA A 236 -7.86 15.48 -6.44
CA ALA A 236 -7.47 14.41 -5.53
C ALA A 236 -7.42 14.91 -4.07
N ALA A 237 -6.86 16.09 -3.83
CA ALA A 237 -6.80 16.70 -2.50
C ALA A 237 -8.20 16.95 -1.93
N LEU A 238 -9.10 17.52 -2.74
CA LEU A 238 -10.51 17.73 -2.42
C LEU A 238 -11.25 16.40 -2.16
N ALA A 239 -11.02 15.38 -2.98
CA ALA A 239 -11.62 14.07 -2.81
C ALA A 239 -11.21 13.40 -1.50
N ALA A 240 -9.93 13.49 -1.11
CA ALA A 240 -9.46 12.95 0.16
C ALA A 240 -10.14 13.63 1.34
N CYS A 241 -10.27 14.96 1.34
CA CYS A 241 -10.98 15.69 2.39
C CYS A 241 -12.45 15.26 2.53
N GLU A 242 -13.16 15.03 1.43
CA GLU A 242 -14.54 14.53 1.52
C GLU A 242 -14.59 13.05 1.94
N ALA A 243 -13.66 12.23 1.45
CA ALA A 243 -13.63 10.80 1.74
C ALA A 243 -13.42 10.49 3.23
N VAL A 244 -12.58 11.27 3.93
CA VAL A 244 -12.31 11.07 5.37
C VAL A 244 -13.50 11.42 6.28
N LYS A 245 -14.46 12.21 5.78
CA LYS A 245 -15.67 12.60 6.52
C LYS A 245 -16.68 11.46 6.59
N ASP A 246 -16.73 10.60 5.58
CA ASP A 246 -17.68 9.49 5.49
C ASP A 246 -17.18 8.22 6.20
N ARG A 247 -17.01 8.32 7.52
CA ARG A 247 -16.49 7.23 8.35
C ARG A 247 -17.38 5.99 8.33
N GLY A 248 -18.70 6.16 8.20
CA GLY A 248 -19.66 5.05 8.13
C GLY A 248 -19.49 4.22 6.87
N TYR A 249 -19.31 4.87 5.71
CA TYR A 249 -19.02 4.16 4.45
C TYR A 249 -17.73 3.36 4.53
N ILE A 250 -16.65 3.96 5.05
CA ILE A 250 -15.37 3.27 5.21
C ILE A 250 -15.46 2.08 6.18
N ALA A 251 -16.08 2.27 7.36
CA ALA A 251 -16.22 1.21 8.36
C ALA A 251 -17.05 0.02 7.84
N SER A 252 -18.12 0.29 7.07
CA SER A 252 -18.93 -0.76 6.46
C SER A 252 -18.14 -1.55 5.42
N TYR A 253 -17.32 -0.88 4.59
CA TYR A 253 -16.47 -1.56 3.61
C TYR A 253 -15.35 -2.37 4.27
N VAL A 254 -14.70 -1.86 5.34
CA VAL A 254 -13.74 -2.64 6.14
C VAL A 254 -14.40 -3.92 6.65
N THR A 255 -15.58 -3.80 7.28
CA THR A 255 -16.32 -4.94 7.83
C THR A 255 -16.65 -5.98 6.76
N GLU A 256 -17.11 -5.52 5.59
CA GLU A 256 -17.41 -6.38 4.44
C GLU A 256 -16.18 -7.14 3.95
N VAL A 257 -15.04 -6.45 3.78
CA VAL A 257 -13.78 -7.05 3.31
C VAL A 257 -13.21 -8.02 4.34
N LEU A 258 -13.27 -7.72 5.64
CA LEU A 258 -12.78 -8.63 6.67
C LEU A 258 -13.59 -9.93 6.71
N ALA A 259 -14.92 -9.83 6.64
CA ALA A 259 -15.79 -11.01 6.56
C ALA A 259 -15.59 -11.80 5.25
N ALA A 260 -15.38 -11.10 4.13
CA ALA A 260 -15.07 -11.72 2.85
C ALA A 260 -13.69 -12.41 2.85
N ARG A 261 -12.69 -11.86 3.55
CA ARG A 261 -11.36 -12.45 3.67
C ARG A 261 -11.42 -13.77 4.42
N GLU A 262 -12.18 -13.81 5.51
CA GLU A 262 -12.44 -15.04 6.26
C GLU A 262 -13.14 -16.08 5.39
N LEU A 263 -14.19 -15.68 4.66
CA LEU A 263 -14.88 -16.56 3.72
C LEU A 263 -13.94 -17.13 2.65
N MET A 264 -13.02 -16.31 2.13
CA MET A 264 -12.01 -16.75 1.16
C MET A 264 -11.08 -17.80 1.76
N CYS A 265 -10.55 -17.57 2.97
CA CYS A 265 -9.69 -18.51 3.69
C CYS A 265 -10.38 -19.87 3.88
N VAL A 266 -11.61 -19.86 4.43
CA VAL A 266 -12.41 -21.09 4.63
C VAL A 266 -12.71 -21.79 3.30
N GLY A 267 -12.97 -21.05 2.23
CA GLY A 267 -13.19 -21.60 0.90
C GLY A 267 -11.96 -22.31 0.34
N LEU A 268 -10.79 -21.70 0.49
CA LEU A 268 -9.50 -22.30 0.07
C LEU A 268 -9.17 -23.54 0.90
N GLU A 269 -9.41 -23.50 2.22
CA GLU A 269 -9.20 -24.63 3.12
C GLU A 269 -10.06 -25.84 2.72
N LYS A 270 -11.35 -25.63 2.42
CA LYS A 270 -12.25 -26.69 1.94
C LYS A 270 -11.81 -27.33 0.62
N MET A 271 -11.08 -26.59 -0.22
CA MET A 271 -10.51 -27.10 -1.48
C MET A 271 -9.13 -27.75 -1.28
N GLY A 272 -8.59 -27.75 -0.06
CA GLY A 272 -7.23 -28.22 0.23
C GLY A 272 -6.13 -27.35 -0.40
N ILE A 273 -6.42 -26.07 -0.68
CA ILE A 273 -5.46 -25.13 -1.26
C ILE A 273 -4.75 -24.38 -0.13
N PRO A 274 -3.42 -24.56 0.06
CA PRO A 274 -2.68 -23.84 1.09
C PRO A 274 -2.70 -22.33 0.83
N TYR A 275 -2.81 -21.53 1.88
CA TYR A 275 -2.78 -20.08 1.81
C TYR A 275 -2.00 -19.45 2.97
N PHE A 276 -1.69 -18.17 2.84
CA PHE A 276 -1.03 -17.39 3.87
C PHE A 276 -2.05 -16.44 4.53
N PRO A 277 -2.18 -16.46 5.88
CA PRO A 277 -3.02 -15.52 6.58
C PRO A 277 -2.66 -14.07 6.25
N SER A 278 -3.66 -13.25 6.00
CA SER A 278 -3.47 -11.87 5.53
C SER A 278 -4.11 -10.88 6.48
N GLN A 279 -3.42 -9.76 6.68
CA GLN A 279 -3.90 -8.59 7.38
C GLN A 279 -4.28 -7.44 6.42
N GLY A 280 -4.16 -7.63 5.10
CA GLY A 280 -4.60 -6.68 4.07
C GLY A 280 -5.96 -7.03 3.44
N ASN A 281 -6.27 -6.43 2.29
CA ASN A 281 -7.47 -6.73 1.47
C ASN A 281 -7.20 -7.74 0.34
N PHE A 282 -6.40 -8.75 0.60
CA PHE A 282 -6.05 -9.79 -0.38
C PHE A 282 -5.61 -11.06 0.34
N VAL A 283 -5.63 -12.19 -0.35
CA VAL A 283 -5.09 -13.47 0.13
C VAL A 283 -4.09 -14.00 -0.89
N LEU A 284 -2.95 -14.50 -0.41
CA LEU A 284 -1.95 -15.22 -1.19
C LEU A 284 -2.15 -16.72 -0.97
N PHE A 285 -2.30 -17.48 -2.05
CA PHE A 285 -2.57 -18.92 -1.99
C PHE A 285 -1.71 -19.69 -2.99
N ARG A 286 -1.41 -20.95 -2.68
CA ARG A 286 -0.44 -21.79 -3.39
C ARG A 286 -1.14 -22.88 -4.18
N VAL A 287 -1.03 -22.79 -5.49
CA VAL A 287 -1.60 -23.74 -6.46
C VAL A 287 -0.53 -24.50 -7.25
N GLY A 288 0.74 -24.35 -6.85
CA GLY A 288 1.87 -25.08 -7.42
C GLY A 288 2.09 -24.77 -8.90
N LYS A 289 2.37 -25.82 -9.69
CA LYS A 289 2.65 -25.70 -11.13
C LYS A 289 1.47 -25.13 -11.94
N ARG A 290 0.26 -25.13 -11.38
CA ARG A 290 -0.98 -24.64 -12.02
C ARG A 290 -1.19 -23.14 -11.88
N ALA A 291 -0.26 -22.37 -11.30
CA ALA A 291 -0.44 -20.93 -11.06
C ALA A 291 -0.81 -20.13 -12.31
N ILE A 292 -0.09 -20.37 -13.42
CA ILE A 292 -0.34 -19.72 -14.71
C ILE A 292 -1.68 -20.18 -15.30
N GLU A 293 -1.94 -21.49 -15.30
CA GLU A 293 -3.19 -22.08 -15.80
C GLU A 293 -4.42 -21.52 -15.06
N ILE A 294 -4.39 -21.50 -13.73
CA ILE A 294 -5.50 -21.00 -12.89
C ILE A 294 -5.71 -19.50 -13.12
N ARG A 295 -4.63 -18.71 -13.18
CA ARG A 295 -4.73 -17.28 -13.52
C ARG A 295 -5.45 -17.09 -14.86
N ASP A 296 -5.07 -17.87 -15.88
CA ASP A 296 -5.60 -17.70 -17.23
C ASP A 296 -7.04 -18.21 -17.36
N LYS A 297 -7.38 -19.34 -16.73
CA LYS A 297 -8.76 -19.84 -16.65
C LYS A 297 -9.70 -18.89 -15.89
N LEU A 298 -9.25 -18.34 -14.76
CA LEU A 298 -10.01 -17.31 -14.03
C LEU A 298 -10.21 -16.06 -14.89
N ARG A 299 -9.17 -15.62 -15.61
CA ARG A 299 -9.24 -14.48 -16.53
C ARG A 299 -10.25 -14.73 -17.66
N ALA A 300 -10.30 -15.94 -18.21
CA ALA A 300 -11.28 -16.34 -19.21
C ALA A 300 -12.72 -16.33 -18.65
N ALA A 301 -12.88 -16.70 -17.37
CA ALA A 301 -14.15 -16.57 -16.63
C ALA A 301 -14.46 -15.13 -16.15
N GLY A 302 -13.68 -14.14 -16.57
CA GLY A 302 -13.91 -12.73 -16.24
C GLY A 302 -13.46 -12.32 -14.84
N ILE A 303 -12.60 -13.10 -14.17
CA ILE A 303 -12.04 -12.80 -12.85
C ILE A 303 -10.53 -12.61 -12.97
N LEU A 304 -10.04 -11.43 -12.59
CA LEU A 304 -8.61 -11.12 -12.67
C LEU A 304 -7.94 -11.37 -11.33
N VAL A 305 -6.92 -12.22 -11.31
CA VAL A 305 -6.03 -12.43 -10.15
C VAL A 305 -4.59 -12.14 -10.53
N ARG A 306 -3.71 -12.03 -9.55
CA ARG A 306 -2.29 -11.71 -9.77
C ARG A 306 -1.43 -12.95 -9.55
N ASP A 307 -0.78 -13.41 -10.61
CA ASP A 307 0.31 -14.39 -10.48
C ASP A 307 1.49 -13.77 -9.71
N ARG A 308 2.02 -14.54 -8.75
CA ARG A 308 3.20 -14.23 -7.96
C ARG A 308 4.25 -15.35 -8.03
N SER A 309 4.09 -16.31 -8.94
CA SER A 309 4.99 -17.46 -9.09
C SER A 309 6.43 -17.09 -9.46
N TYR A 310 6.64 -15.90 -10.04
CA TYR A 310 7.96 -15.34 -10.35
C TYR A 310 8.75 -14.91 -9.11
N GLU A 311 8.11 -14.74 -7.95
CA GLU A 311 8.77 -14.33 -6.69
C GLU A 311 8.48 -15.29 -5.52
N ILE A 312 7.32 -15.94 -5.52
CA ILE A 312 6.92 -16.97 -4.54
C ILE A 312 6.36 -18.14 -5.33
N ALA A 313 7.18 -19.18 -5.52
CA ALA A 313 6.89 -20.29 -6.42
C ALA A 313 5.48 -20.86 -6.23
N GLY A 314 4.74 -20.97 -7.33
CA GLY A 314 3.39 -21.54 -7.39
C GLY A 314 2.29 -20.76 -6.66
N CYS A 315 2.52 -19.50 -6.29
CA CYS A 315 1.53 -18.70 -5.60
C CYS A 315 0.79 -17.72 -6.52
N VAL A 316 -0.49 -17.51 -6.22
CA VAL A 316 -1.38 -16.53 -6.83
C VAL A 316 -1.96 -15.67 -5.70
N ARG A 317 -2.13 -14.38 -5.95
CA ARG A 317 -2.74 -13.42 -5.03
C ARG A 317 -4.09 -12.97 -5.60
N ALA A 318 -5.13 -13.04 -4.79
CA ALA A 318 -6.44 -12.47 -5.11
C ALA A 318 -6.77 -11.35 -4.12
N THR A 319 -7.22 -10.22 -4.64
CA THR A 319 -7.85 -9.16 -3.84
C THR A 319 -9.15 -9.70 -3.25
N VAL A 320 -9.45 -9.30 -2.04
CA VAL A 320 -10.72 -9.56 -1.36
C VAL A 320 -11.59 -8.33 -1.54
N GLY A 321 -12.72 -8.53 -2.23
CA GLY A 321 -13.76 -7.53 -2.40
C GLY A 321 -14.93 -7.77 -1.43
N THR A 322 -16.15 -7.79 -1.96
CA THR A 322 -17.34 -8.14 -1.18
C THR A 322 -17.47 -9.65 -0.94
N ARG A 323 -18.32 -10.05 0.00
CA ARG A 323 -18.65 -11.47 0.23
C ARG A 323 -19.26 -12.11 -1.01
N GLU A 324 -20.11 -11.38 -1.74
CA GLU A 324 -20.66 -11.84 -3.02
C GLU A 324 -19.57 -12.09 -4.07
N GLN A 325 -18.67 -11.12 -4.27
CA GLN A 325 -17.55 -11.24 -5.20
C GLN A 325 -16.63 -12.40 -4.80
N THR A 326 -16.44 -12.62 -3.50
CA THR A 326 -15.66 -13.75 -2.96
C THR A 326 -16.34 -15.09 -3.21
N ARG A 327 -17.67 -15.20 -3.02
CA ARG A 327 -18.42 -16.43 -3.37
C ARG A 327 -18.30 -16.74 -4.85
N ARG A 328 -18.42 -15.74 -5.72
CA ARG A 328 -18.22 -15.90 -7.17
C ARG A 328 -16.80 -16.41 -7.46
N PHE A 329 -15.78 -15.78 -6.87
CA PHE A 329 -14.38 -16.22 -7.02
C PHE A 329 -14.20 -17.68 -6.58
N LEU A 330 -14.69 -18.06 -5.39
CA LEU A 330 -14.55 -19.42 -4.87
C LEU A 330 -15.32 -20.45 -5.73
N SER A 331 -16.53 -20.15 -6.16
CA SER A 331 -17.31 -21.03 -7.05
C SER A 331 -16.54 -21.32 -8.34
N THR A 332 -16.09 -20.25 -9.02
CA THR A 332 -15.34 -20.38 -10.26
C THR A 332 -13.98 -21.06 -10.05
N LEU A 333 -13.29 -20.78 -8.94
CA LEU A 333 -12.04 -21.46 -8.61
C LEU A 333 -12.28 -22.96 -8.38
N GLY A 334 -13.36 -23.35 -7.70
CA GLY A 334 -13.71 -24.74 -7.44
C GLY A 334 -14.05 -25.53 -8.70
N GLU A 335 -14.63 -24.90 -9.72
CA GLU A 335 -14.85 -25.52 -11.04
C GLU A 335 -13.54 -25.72 -11.83
N ILE A 336 -12.53 -24.88 -11.57
CA ILE A 336 -11.24 -24.88 -12.27
C ILE A 336 -10.22 -25.79 -11.57
N TRP A 337 -10.27 -25.86 -10.24
CA TRP A 337 -9.32 -26.57 -9.37
C TRP A 337 -9.46 -28.07 -9.48
#